data_AF-A0A7V2S3G7-F1
#
_entry.id   AF-A0A7V2S3G7-F1
#
_cell.length_a   1.000
_cell.length_b   1.000
_cell.length_c   1.000
_cell.angle_alpha   90.00
_cell.angle_beta   90.00
_cell.angle_gamma   90.00
#
_symmetry.space_group_name_H-M   'P 1'
#
loop_
_entity.id
_entity.type
_entity.pdbx_description
1 polymer ?
#
loop_
_entity_poly.entity_id
_entity_poly.type
_entity_poly.pdbx_seq_one_letter_code
_entity_poly.pdbx_strand_id
1 'polypeptide(L)'
;GRHGNLPRMETNRLVTEGPYRHMRHPMHLGLLFFPLAFAFLAGSPSFILIIAPAEALFMLLMIKWVEEPEALRKFGDAYRHYCRKTPWFCLKKECLKTLFRKVERNH
;
A
#
# COMPACT_ATOMS: atom_id res chain seq x y z
N GLY A 1 12.24 3.14 0.50
CA GLY A 1 13.22 3.41 1.56
C GLY A 1 14.26 4.40 1.07
N ARG A 2 15.02 5.02 1.99
CA ARG A 2 16.05 6.01 1.68
C ARG A 2 17.39 5.55 2.23
N HIS A 3 18.44 5.65 1.43
CA HIS A 3 19.81 5.41 1.83
C HIS A 3 20.65 6.62 1.40
N GLY A 4 21.38 7.23 2.33
CA GLY A 4 22.12 8.48 2.10
C GLY A 4 21.26 9.75 2.26
N ASN A 5 21.79 10.88 1.79
CA ASN A 5 21.19 12.20 1.97
C ASN A 5 20.34 12.62 0.75
N LEU A 6 19.19 11.97 0.57
CA LEU A 6 18.22 12.31 -0.49
C LEU A 6 17.10 13.23 0.04
N PRO A 7 16.47 14.06 -0.83
CA PRO A 7 15.26 14.81 -0.47
C PRO A 7 14.19 13.89 0.13
N ARG A 8 13.37 14.42 1.03
CA ARG A 8 12.41 13.61 1.82
C ARG A 8 11.42 12.82 0.97
N MET A 9 11.06 13.35 -0.21
CA MET A 9 10.13 12.74 -1.15
C MET A 9 10.78 11.70 -2.07
N GLU A 10 12.11 11.55 -2.03
CA GLU A 10 12.84 10.59 -2.85
C GLU A 10 13.16 9.31 -2.09
N THR A 11 12.97 8.20 -2.78
CA THR A 11 13.36 6.87 -2.35
C THR A 11 14.42 6.32 -3.28
N ASN A 12 15.35 5.50 -2.80
CA ASN A 12 16.34 4.81 -3.65
C ASN A 12 16.56 3.36 -3.23
N ARG A 13 15.90 2.93 -2.16
CA ARG A 13 15.96 1.55 -1.66
C ARG A 13 14.59 0.91 -1.74
N LEU A 14 14.51 -0.26 -2.38
CA LEU A 14 13.33 -1.11 -2.34
C LEU A 14 13.16 -1.67 -0.92
N VAL A 15 11.98 -1.52 -0.34
CA VAL A 15 11.66 -2.01 1.00
C VAL A 15 10.71 -3.19 0.86
N THR A 16 11.12 -4.35 1.37
CA THR A 16 10.38 -5.62 1.29
C THR A 16 10.18 -6.25 2.68
N GLU A 17 10.46 -5.49 3.73
CA GLU A 17 10.41 -5.93 5.13
C GLU A 17 9.15 -5.40 5.84
N GLY A 18 8.83 -6.01 7.00
CA GLY A 18 7.64 -5.65 7.77
C GLY A 18 6.34 -5.92 6.98
N PRO A 19 5.40 -4.98 6.93
CA PRO A 19 4.12 -5.19 6.21
C PRO A 19 4.33 -5.36 4.70
N TYR A 20 5.38 -4.77 4.13
CA TYR A 20 5.75 -4.95 2.72
C TYR A 20 6.17 -6.38 2.38
N ARG A 21 6.51 -7.22 3.37
CA ARG A 21 6.76 -8.65 3.12
C ARG A 21 5.51 -9.40 2.68
N HIS A 22 4.34 -8.93 3.09
CA HIS A 22 3.06 -9.64 2.91
C HIS A 22 2.21 -9.06 1.79
N MET A 23 2.39 -7.79 1.47
CA MET A 23 1.66 -7.11 0.40
C MET A 23 2.47 -5.94 -0.15
N ARG A 24 2.31 -5.64 -1.44
CA ARG A 24 3.07 -4.54 -2.09
C ARG A 24 2.60 -3.16 -1.67
N HIS A 25 1.31 -3.04 -1.31
CA HIS A 25 0.62 -1.77 -1.10
C HIS A 25 -0.07 -1.68 0.27
N PRO A 26 0.65 -1.88 1.40
CA PRO A 26 0.03 -1.90 2.73
C PRO A 26 -0.56 -0.56 3.16
N MET A 27 0.01 0.56 2.69
CA MET A 27 -0.52 1.90 2.96
C MET A 27 -1.87 2.12 2.27
N HIS A 28 -1.96 1.73 1.00
CA HIS A 28 -3.19 1.81 0.20
C HIS A 28 -4.31 0.95 0.77
N LEU A 29 -3.97 -0.16 1.44
CA LEU A 29 -4.96 -0.96 2.13
C LEU A 29 -5.74 -0.14 3.18
N GLY A 30 -5.05 0.68 3.99
CA GLY A 30 -5.71 1.57 4.94
C GLY A 30 -6.57 2.63 4.25
N LEU A 31 -6.08 3.18 3.14
CA LEU A 31 -6.80 4.16 2.34
C LEU A 31 -8.05 3.56 1.67
N LEU A 32 -8.09 2.26 1.38
CA LEU A 32 -9.31 1.60 0.89
C LEU A 32 -10.39 1.51 1.98
N PHE A 33 -10.00 1.32 3.24
CA PHE A 33 -10.95 1.15 4.34
C PHE A 33 -11.40 2.46 4.97
N PHE A 34 -10.60 3.52 4.90
CA PHE A 34 -10.92 4.80 5.53
C PHE A 34 -12.22 5.44 4.99
N PRO A 35 -12.42 5.57 3.66
CA PRO A 35 -13.64 6.11 3.08
C PRO A 35 -14.84 5.23 3.39
N LEU A 36 -14.66 3.90 3.38
CA LEU A 36 -15.71 2.95 3.72
C LEU A 36 -16.17 3.12 5.18
N ALA A 37 -15.22 3.21 6.12
CA ALA A 37 -15.53 3.46 7.53
C ALA A 37 -16.24 4.81 7.73
N PHE A 38 -15.78 5.85 7.04
CA PHE A 38 -16.41 7.16 7.06
C PHE A 38 -17.84 7.13 6.47
N ALA A 39 -18.04 6.41 5.37
CA ALA A 39 -19.34 6.24 4.72
C ALA A 39 -20.35 5.57 5.66
N PHE A 40 -19.92 4.52 6.36
CA PHE A 40 -20.73 3.86 7.39
C PHE A 40 -21.09 4.80 8.53
N LEU A 41 -20.13 5.61 9.01
CA LEU A 41 -20.38 6.58 10.08
C LEU A 41 -21.33 7.71 9.66
N ALA A 42 -21.23 8.17 8.41
CA ALA A 42 -22.11 9.18 7.84
C ALA A 42 -23.53 8.67 7.56
N GLY A 43 -23.76 7.35 7.57
CA GLY A 43 -25.07 6.74 7.35
C GLY A 43 -25.64 6.97 5.94
N SER A 44 -24.80 7.28 4.94
CA SER A 44 -25.22 7.62 3.59
C SER A 44 -25.01 6.44 2.63
N PRO A 45 -26.09 5.79 2.15
CA PRO A 45 -25.98 4.67 1.20
C PRO A 45 -25.26 5.07 -0.10
N SER A 46 -25.47 6.29 -0.58
CA SER A 46 -24.80 6.80 -1.79
C SER A 46 -23.28 6.87 -1.62
N PHE A 47 -22.80 7.19 -0.42
CA PHE A 47 -21.37 7.25 -0.14
C PHE A 47 -20.74 5.85 -0.13
N ILE A 48 -21.46 4.87 0.44
CA ILE A 48 -21.05 3.47 0.50
C ILE A 48 -21.07 2.82 -0.89
N LEU A 49 -22.12 3.10 -1.69
CA LEU A 49 -22.36 2.39 -2.96
C LEU A 49 -21.69 3.06 -4.16
N ILE A 50 -21.37 4.35 -4.09
CA ILE A 50 -20.82 5.10 -5.23
C ILE A 50 -19.41 5.58 -4.92
N ILE A 51 -19.26 6.39 -3.86
CA ILE A 51 -18.00 7.09 -3.60
C ILE A 51 -16.89 6.12 -3.20
N ALA A 52 -17.13 5.24 -2.22
CA ALA A 52 -16.11 4.29 -1.76
C ALA A 52 -15.64 3.33 -2.87
N PRO A 53 -16.51 2.73 -3.71
CA PRO A 53 -16.08 1.93 -4.85
C PRO A 53 -15.34 2.73 -5.93
N ALA A 54 -15.78 3.97 -6.21
CA ALA A 54 -15.12 4.84 -7.18
C ALA A 54 -13.70 5.21 -6.74
N GLU A 55 -13.51 5.56 -5.47
CA GLU A 55 -12.21 5.84 -4.90
C GLU A 55 -11.30 4.60 -4.90
N ALA A 56 -11.84 3.44 -4.51
CA ALA A 56 -11.12 2.18 -4.57
C ALA A 56 -10.65 1.86 -6.00
N LEU A 57 -11.52 2.03 -6.99
CA LEU A 57 -11.18 1.83 -8.40
C LEU A 57 -10.08 2.81 -8.84
N PHE A 58 -10.21 4.08 -8.52
CA PHE A 58 -9.22 5.11 -8.85
C PHE A 58 -7.83 4.75 -8.28
N MET A 59 -7.77 4.35 -7.02
CA MET A 59 -6.53 3.93 -6.36
C MET A 59 -5.90 2.71 -7.02
N LEU A 60 -6.71 1.69 -7.38
CA LEU A 60 -6.22 0.51 -8.09
C LEU A 60 -5.65 0.85 -9.47
N LEU A 61 -6.27 1.80 -10.18
CA LEU A 61 -5.77 2.30 -11.46
C LEU A 61 -4.44 3.04 -11.28
N MET A 62 -4.34 3.92 -10.27
CA MET A 62 -3.09 4.63 -9.95
C MET A 62 -1.95 3.67 -9.62
N ILE A 63 -2.20 2.65 -8.78
CA ILE A 63 -1.21 1.62 -8.47
C ILE A 63 -0.74 0.91 -9.76
N LYS A 64 -1.68 0.51 -10.60
CA LYS A 64 -1.42 -0.29 -11.79
C LYS A 64 -0.67 0.48 -12.88
N TRP A 65 -1.02 1.73 -13.10
CA TRP A 65 -0.56 2.51 -14.25
C TRP A 65 0.56 3.49 -13.91
N VAL A 66 0.71 3.84 -12.63
CA VAL A 66 1.72 4.82 -12.19
C VAL A 66 2.72 4.13 -11.27
N GLU A 67 2.29 3.63 -10.11
CA GLU A 67 3.23 3.18 -9.06
C GLU A 67 4.03 1.92 -9.44
N GLU A 68 3.36 0.88 -9.95
CA GLU A 68 4.03 -0.37 -10.34
C GLU A 68 5.00 -0.16 -11.52
N PRO A 69 4.63 0.56 -12.60
CA PRO A 69 5.58 0.89 -13.67
C PRO A 69 6.74 1.77 -13.20
N GLU A 70 6.50 2.75 -12.34
CA GLU A 70 7.56 3.59 -11.80
C GLU A 70 8.53 2.78 -10.92
N ALA A 71 8.02 1.95 -10.03
CA ALA A 71 8.82 1.06 -9.21
C ALA A 71 9.63 0.05 -10.06
N LEU A 72 9.03 -0.47 -11.13
CA LEU A 72 9.71 -1.35 -12.09
C LEU A 72 10.84 -0.62 -12.82
N ARG A 73 10.62 0.61 -13.29
CA ARG A 73 11.66 1.44 -13.93
C ARG A 73 12.81 1.74 -12.97
N LYS A 74 12.49 1.97 -11.70
CA LYS A 74 13.44 2.37 -10.66
C LYS A 74 14.28 1.24 -10.09
N PHE A 75 13.68 0.07 -9.88
CA PHE A 75 14.29 -1.05 -9.16
C PHE A 75 14.49 -2.31 -10.02
N GLY A 76 13.98 -2.32 -11.26
CA GLY A 76 14.25 -3.37 -12.25
C GLY A 76 13.92 -4.78 -11.76
N ASP A 77 14.89 -5.69 -11.91
CA ASP A 77 14.72 -7.11 -11.60
C ASP A 77 14.46 -7.39 -10.12
N ALA A 78 14.98 -6.56 -9.21
CA ALA A 78 14.70 -6.67 -7.79
C ALA A 78 13.20 -6.52 -7.51
N TYR A 79 12.55 -5.56 -8.18
CA TYR A 79 11.10 -5.39 -8.08
C TYR A 79 10.34 -6.53 -8.76
N ARG A 80 10.77 -7.00 -9.94
CA ARG A 80 10.15 -8.18 -10.58
C ARG A 80 10.17 -9.41 -9.69
N HIS A 81 11.29 -9.67 -9.02
CA HIS A 81 11.42 -10.78 -8.08
C HIS A 81 10.49 -10.63 -6.88
N TYR A 82 10.40 -9.42 -6.34
CA TYR A 82 9.47 -9.09 -5.27
C TYR A 82 8.00 -9.28 -5.68
N CYS A 83 7.61 -8.85 -6.89
CA CYS A 83 6.25 -9.00 -7.39
C CYS A 83 5.80 -10.45 -7.58
N ARG A 84 6.73 -11.37 -7.87
CA ARG A 84 6.42 -12.80 -7.96
C ARG A 84 6.06 -13.45 -6.63
N LYS A 85 6.54 -12.89 -5.52
CA LYS A 85 6.41 -13.48 -4.17
C LYS A 85 5.34 -12.81 -3.31
N THR A 86 4.95 -11.59 -3.66
CA THR A 86 4.17 -10.72 -2.76
C THR A 86 2.96 -10.19 -3.51
N PRO A 87 1.71 -10.46 -3.12
CA PRO A 87 0.51 -9.94 -3.80
C PRO A 87 0.35 -8.42 -3.62
N TRP A 88 -0.60 -7.79 -4.32
CA TRP A 88 -0.95 -6.37 -4.07
C TRP A 88 -1.46 -6.14 -2.65
N PHE A 89 -2.38 -6.99 -2.20
CA PHE A 89 -3.01 -6.93 -0.89
C PHE A 89 -3.03 -8.32 -0.26
N CYS A 90 -2.94 -8.38 1.08
CA CYS A 90 -3.16 -9.60 1.84
C CYS A 90 -4.11 -9.31 3.01
N LEU A 91 -5.36 -9.78 2.89
CA LEU A 91 -6.40 -9.63 3.92
C LEU A 91 -6.38 -10.72 4.99
N LYS A 92 -5.40 -11.64 4.95
CA LYS A 92 -5.25 -12.67 5.98
C LYS A 92 -4.89 -12.00 7.31
N LYS A 93 -5.45 -12.50 8.41
CA LYS A 93 -5.22 -12.01 9.77
C LYS A 93 -3.72 -11.86 10.10
N GLU A 94 -2.91 -12.84 9.69
CA GLU A 94 -1.46 -12.83 9.91
C GLU A 94 -0.76 -11.65 9.20
N CYS A 95 -1.19 -11.31 7.98
CA CYS A 95 -0.67 -10.16 7.25
C CYS A 95 -1.10 -8.85 7.94
N LEU A 96 -2.37 -8.72 8.31
CA LEU A 96 -2.90 -7.53 8.97
C LEU A 96 -2.24 -7.26 10.33
N LYS A 97 -1.90 -8.33 11.08
CA LYS A 97 -1.18 -8.21 12.34
C LYS A 97 0.16 -7.49 12.18
N THR A 98 0.80 -7.56 11.02
CA THR A 98 2.07 -6.84 10.76
C THR A 98 1.90 -5.33 10.57
N LEU A 99 0.70 -4.84 10.23
CA LEU A 99 0.41 -3.40 10.14
C LEU A 99 0.37 -2.76 11.52
N PHE A 100 -0.21 -3.47 12.48
CA PHE A 100 -0.35 -3.00 13.87
C PHE A 100 0.81 -3.44 14.76
N ARG A 101 1.79 -4.16 14.21
CA ARG A 101 2.98 -4.55 14.97
C ARG A 101 3.78 -3.28 15.22
N LYS A 102 3.80 -2.85 16.49
CA LYS A 102 4.56 -1.70 16.97
C LYS A 102 5.97 -1.79 16.39
N VAL A 103 6.39 -0.76 15.66
CA VAL A 103 7.81 -0.61 15.31
C VAL A 103 8.52 -0.40 16.63
N GLU A 104 9.17 -1.44 17.15
CA GLU A 104 10.14 -1.30 18.24
C GLU A 104 11.25 -0.42 17.70
N ARG A 105 11.14 0.88 17.97
CA ARG A 105 12.22 1.84 17.83
C ARG A 105 13.26 1.46 18.87
N ASN A 106 14.28 0.69 18.46
CA ASN A 106 15.53 0.69 19.21
C ASN A 106 16.04 2.13 19.19
N HIS A 107 16.12 2.70 20.39
CA HIS A 107 16.55 4.06 20.65
C HIS A 107 18.06 4.20 20.47
#